data_AF-A0A936XGW4-F1
#
_entry.id   AF-A0A936XGW4-F1
#
_cell.length_a   1.000
_cell.length_b   1.000
_cell.length_c   1.000
_cell.angle_alpha   90.00
_cell.angle_beta   90.00
_cell.angle_gamma   90.00
#
_symmetry.space_group_name_H-M   'P 1'
#
loop_
_entity.id
_entity.type
_entity.pdbx_description
1 polymer ?
#
loop_
_entity_poly.entity_id
_entity_poly.type
_entity_poly.pdbx_seq_one_letter_code
_entity_poly.pdbx_strand_id
1 'polypeptide(L)'
;MKKMFILAFSILFVANLYAQDDTYAGPAKVYVRSFWTQVQKLKDGKGTTSSVTNLERAMGSVKEKDAAYNTAAMEAEIKKWKDEQTAKQNAADAEANKADEERTYFKKVWAQLVDVHAWGNEISGMASGTAYYEKIKAINLEEFKQRKLALNGRKSSYADDADKILADYNDFVKRSDMVKWVIDNMISHAKSANIPAERTKLYTEARMQCMGILLIIPDHALVKQKLTDINKLSGEAEAATAKFITSDFHKEHLNQIVWSTKPLVIGQEKGMSSFIKTEFKSGEAIFGTAYLARSLKDAQGAQEKLHVVIKVDNGLAVWGGDLSYFIVPANTQDKSYVQFALIPDEAWMKDHYAPYIAQENWTLSYLMDNLAKAGDVHHDITCELDFAGFGAENIKSKLAFDMSGGSAALKKMASDMHQTLMATRKLPKAAMSNPAIEQQMLTVMNKLGWEQQFKKVVITSSEWTVVKNDLTGAILYRFLGAVGAGPDPDGKCYYQEFTFKQDYTGAGKFESTIRFNSYGGKRELGCDKIK
;
A
#
# COMPACT_ATOMS: atom_id res chain seq x y z
N MET A 1 -6.32 61.75 61.28
CA MET A 1 -5.29 60.68 61.16
C MET A 1 -4.46 60.98 59.91
N LYS A 2 -3.43 61.83 60.03
CA LYS A 2 -1.99 61.50 60.14
C LYS A 2 -1.40 60.79 58.91
N LYS A 3 -0.81 61.61 58.01
CA LYS A 3 0.57 61.60 57.44
C LYS A 3 0.51 62.23 56.02
N MET A 4 0.63 63.55 55.87
CA MET A 4 1.83 64.43 55.85
C MET A 4 2.90 64.09 54.79
N PHE A 5 3.07 65.06 53.88
CA PHE A 5 4.31 65.62 53.33
C PHE A 5 5.31 64.69 52.62
N ILE A 6 5.47 64.88 51.31
CA ILE A 6 6.66 65.47 50.65
C ILE A 6 6.32 65.62 49.16
N LEU A 7 5.92 66.84 48.80
CA LEU A 7 5.92 67.37 47.44
C LEU A 7 6.75 68.66 47.52
N ALA A 8 7.55 68.94 46.49
CA ALA A 8 8.44 70.09 46.33
C ALA A 8 9.85 69.95 46.91
N PHE A 9 10.76 69.32 46.15
CA PHE A 9 12.13 69.81 45.86
C PHE A 9 12.83 68.84 44.89
N SER A 10 12.63 68.97 43.58
CA SER A 10 13.47 68.32 42.53
C SER A 10 13.19 68.82 41.09
N ILE A 11 12.35 69.85 40.89
CA ILE A 11 12.11 70.44 39.56
C ILE A 11 12.76 71.82 39.52
N LEU A 12 14.10 71.86 39.53
CA LEU A 12 14.88 73.09 39.23
C LEU A 12 16.38 72.81 39.11
N PHE A 13 16.80 71.75 38.40
CA PHE A 13 18.23 71.58 38.07
C PHE A 13 18.51 70.78 36.78
N VAL A 14 17.70 70.96 35.72
CA VAL A 14 18.05 70.45 34.37
C VAL A 14 17.82 71.49 33.26
N ALA A 15 17.22 72.66 33.54
CA ALA A 15 16.87 73.63 32.51
C ALA A 15 18.02 74.55 32.01
N ASN A 16 19.29 74.32 32.41
CA ASN A 16 20.40 75.22 32.05
C ASN A 16 21.52 74.59 31.20
N LEU A 17 21.39 73.34 30.73
CA LEU A 17 22.41 72.76 29.84
C LEU A 17 22.28 73.20 28.37
N TYR A 18 21.15 73.77 27.94
CA TYR A 18 20.99 74.30 26.58
C TYR A 18 21.42 75.76 26.41
N ALA A 19 21.58 76.50 27.53
CA ALA A 19 21.93 77.92 27.47
C ALA A 19 23.42 78.19 27.19
N GLN A 20 24.29 77.16 27.20
CA GLN A 20 25.73 77.36 26.94
C GLN A 20 26.09 77.48 25.46
N ASP A 21 25.25 76.98 24.53
CA ASP A 21 25.74 76.69 23.18
C ASP A 21 25.42 77.74 22.11
N ASP A 22 24.31 78.47 22.22
CA ASP A 22 24.01 79.57 21.27
C ASP A 22 25.02 80.72 21.37
N THR A 23 25.65 80.86 22.55
CA THR A 23 26.70 81.84 22.85
C THR A 23 28.11 81.30 22.67
N TYR A 24 28.30 80.02 22.33
CA TYR A 24 29.62 79.45 22.18
C TYR A 24 30.39 80.13 21.04
N ALA A 25 31.60 80.61 21.36
CA ALA A 25 32.46 81.38 20.47
C ALA A 25 33.82 80.71 20.18
N GLY A 26 34.00 79.46 20.61
CA GLY A 26 35.25 78.72 20.44
C GLY A 26 35.50 78.23 19.01
N PRO A 27 36.65 77.59 18.76
CA PRO A 27 37.10 77.15 17.44
C PRO A 27 36.12 76.22 16.70
N ALA A 28 35.26 75.49 17.43
CA ALA A 28 34.29 74.56 16.84
C ALA A 28 32.88 75.16 16.60
N LYS A 29 32.69 76.48 16.73
CA LYS A 29 31.34 77.13 16.76
C LYS A 29 30.40 76.71 15.64
N VAL A 30 30.92 76.61 14.41
CA VAL A 30 30.11 76.22 13.24
C VAL A 30 29.55 74.80 13.39
N TYR A 31 30.36 73.88 13.94
CA TYR A 31 29.97 72.48 14.13
C TYR A 31 29.02 72.30 15.32
N VAL A 32 29.20 73.06 16.40
CA VAL A 32 28.26 73.09 17.54
C VAL A 32 26.88 73.57 17.09
N ARG A 33 26.81 74.67 16.33
CA ARG A 33 25.53 75.17 15.77
C ARG A 33 24.91 74.18 14.79
N SER A 34 25.73 73.57 13.93
CA SER A 34 25.28 72.56 12.97
C SER A 34 24.66 71.36 13.68
N PHE A 35 25.30 70.86 14.74
CA PHE A 35 24.81 69.78 15.58
C PHE A 35 23.40 70.10 16.11
N TRP A 36 23.25 71.21 16.82
CA TRP A 36 21.95 71.58 17.43
C TRP A 36 20.87 71.89 16.39
N THR A 37 21.24 72.43 15.24
CA THR A 37 20.30 72.61 14.11
C THR A 37 19.77 71.26 13.60
N GLN A 38 20.61 70.22 13.54
CA GLN A 38 20.16 68.87 13.15
C GLN A 38 19.30 68.23 14.25
N VAL A 39 19.61 68.45 15.53
CA VAL A 39 18.75 68.02 16.65
C VAL A 39 17.37 68.67 16.54
N GLN A 40 17.30 69.97 16.23
CA GLN A 40 16.03 70.66 16.07
C GLN A 40 15.22 70.12 14.89
N LYS A 41 15.85 69.82 13.75
CA LYS A 41 15.17 69.17 12.62
C LYS A 41 14.55 67.82 13.00
N LEU A 42 15.25 67.02 13.81
CA LEU A 42 14.74 65.75 14.33
C LEU A 42 13.56 65.97 15.29
N LYS A 43 13.65 66.96 16.19
CA LYS A 43 12.55 67.36 17.10
C LYS A 43 11.31 67.85 16.34
N ASP A 44 11.50 68.56 15.24
CA ASP A 44 10.41 69.09 14.38
C ASP A 44 9.81 68.02 13.45
N GLY A 45 10.27 66.76 13.51
CA GLY A 45 9.80 65.68 12.64
C GLY A 45 10.26 65.79 11.18
N LYS A 46 11.19 66.72 10.87
CA LYS A 46 11.76 66.95 9.53
C LYS A 46 13.08 66.22 9.31
N GLY A 47 13.62 65.57 10.35
CA GLY A 47 14.87 64.83 10.29
C GLY A 47 14.70 63.46 9.63
N THR A 48 15.76 63.00 8.98
CA THR A 48 15.87 61.69 8.32
C THR A 48 16.93 60.83 9.00
N THR A 49 17.10 59.58 8.59
CA THR A 49 18.27 58.74 8.97
C THR A 49 19.60 59.48 8.78
N SER A 50 19.72 60.26 7.69
CA SER A 50 20.91 61.07 7.44
C SER A 50 21.10 62.22 8.43
N SER A 51 20.05 62.69 9.13
CA SER A 51 20.17 63.69 10.19
C SER A 51 20.94 63.15 11.41
N VAL A 52 20.76 61.89 11.79
CA VAL A 52 21.51 61.26 12.90
C VAL A 52 22.98 61.07 12.53
N THR A 53 23.27 60.60 11.32
CA THR A 53 24.66 60.53 10.81
C THR A 53 25.32 61.91 10.75
N ASN A 54 24.56 62.95 10.41
CA ASN A 54 25.07 64.32 10.41
C ASN A 54 25.36 64.85 11.83
N LEU A 55 24.58 64.44 12.85
CA LEU A 55 24.90 64.74 14.26
C LEU A 55 26.24 64.12 14.68
N GLU A 56 26.47 62.85 14.35
CA GLU A 56 27.72 62.17 14.68
C GLU A 56 28.93 62.82 14.03
N ARG A 57 28.83 63.17 12.74
CA ARG A 57 29.88 63.90 12.01
C ARG A 57 30.15 65.26 12.65
N ALA A 58 29.11 66.02 12.96
CA ALA A 58 29.26 67.33 13.60
C ALA A 58 29.94 67.22 14.98
N MET A 59 29.53 66.26 15.82
CA MET A 59 30.18 66.01 17.11
C MET A 59 31.65 65.58 16.94
N GLY A 60 31.95 64.72 15.97
CA GLY A 60 33.33 64.33 15.64
C GLY A 60 34.21 65.55 15.29
N SER A 61 33.68 66.45 14.45
CA SER A 61 34.36 67.72 14.13
C SER A 61 34.50 68.64 15.34
N VAL A 62 33.55 68.66 16.28
CA VAL A 62 33.69 69.41 17.53
C VAL A 62 34.86 68.87 18.36
N LYS A 63 34.94 67.55 18.56
CA LYS A 63 36.04 66.91 19.31
C LYS A 63 37.41 67.14 18.68
N GLU A 64 37.48 67.17 17.34
CA GLU A 64 38.73 67.43 16.61
C GLU A 64 39.18 68.90 16.68
N LYS A 65 38.24 69.85 16.53
CA LYS A 65 38.55 71.27 16.42
C LYS A 65 38.61 72.00 17.78
N ASP A 66 37.94 71.48 18.80
CA ASP A 66 38.01 72.00 20.17
C ASP A 66 37.85 70.87 21.19
N ALA A 67 38.98 70.25 21.55
CA ALA A 67 39.01 69.14 22.50
C ALA A 67 38.61 69.53 23.94
N ALA A 68 38.62 70.83 24.28
CA ALA A 68 38.22 71.32 25.60
C ALA A 68 36.70 71.49 25.75
N TYR A 69 35.95 71.44 24.64
CA TYR A 69 34.50 71.56 24.66
C TYR A 69 33.83 70.30 25.23
N ASN A 70 32.93 70.47 26.19
CA ASN A 70 32.21 69.37 26.82
C ASN A 70 31.11 68.81 25.88
N THR A 71 31.37 67.65 25.28
CA THR A 71 30.44 67.01 24.34
C THR A 71 29.39 66.10 24.99
N ALA A 72 29.32 66.01 26.33
CA ALA A 72 28.42 65.07 27.01
C ALA A 72 26.94 65.26 26.64
N ALA A 73 26.48 66.50 26.46
CA ALA A 73 25.11 66.79 26.03
C ALA A 73 24.84 66.35 24.58
N MET A 74 25.84 66.47 23.70
CA MET A 74 25.76 66.01 22.30
C MET A 74 25.72 64.49 22.22
N GLU A 75 26.55 63.82 23.02
CA GLU A 75 26.58 62.36 23.12
C GLU A 75 25.24 61.80 23.60
N ALA A 76 24.63 62.44 24.61
CA ALA A 76 23.32 62.06 25.13
C ALA A 76 22.21 62.19 24.07
N GLU A 77 22.20 63.28 23.30
CA GLU A 77 21.20 63.49 22.24
C GLU A 77 21.42 62.54 21.05
N ILE A 78 22.67 62.30 20.60
CA ILE A 78 22.94 61.28 19.58
C ILE A 78 22.42 59.92 20.02
N LYS A 79 22.71 59.53 21.27
CA LYS A 79 22.25 58.24 21.82
C LYS A 79 20.73 58.12 21.78
N LYS A 80 20.01 59.15 22.25
CA LYS A 80 18.55 59.20 22.21
C LYS A 80 18.00 58.97 20.79
N TRP A 81 18.50 59.71 19.80
CA TRP A 81 17.99 59.61 18.43
C TRP A 81 18.38 58.30 17.73
N LYS A 82 19.52 57.71 18.07
CA LYS A 82 19.89 56.36 17.63
C LYS A 82 18.96 55.29 18.20
N ASP A 83 18.65 55.39 19.49
CA ASP A 83 17.74 54.44 20.15
C ASP A 83 16.33 54.56 19.54
N GLU A 84 15.83 55.78 19.31
CA GLU A 84 14.55 56.03 18.63
C GLU A 84 14.54 55.52 17.17
N GLN A 85 15.63 55.70 16.42
CA GLN A 85 15.74 55.22 15.05
C GLN A 85 15.79 53.68 15.00
N THR A 86 16.53 53.06 15.91
CA THR A 86 16.61 51.60 16.06
C THR A 86 15.24 51.03 16.42
N ALA A 87 14.51 51.68 17.34
CA ALA A 87 13.14 51.26 17.68
C ALA A 87 12.19 51.36 16.49
N LYS A 88 12.26 52.43 15.69
CA LYS A 88 11.46 52.60 14.46
C LYS A 88 11.82 51.55 13.40
N GLN A 89 13.10 51.27 13.20
CA GLN A 89 13.57 50.25 12.26
C GLN A 89 13.11 48.86 12.71
N ASN A 90 13.30 48.50 13.98
CA ASN A 90 12.85 47.23 14.52
C ASN A 90 11.33 47.05 14.41
N ALA A 91 10.55 48.12 14.61
CA ALA A 91 9.11 48.09 14.42
C ALA A 91 8.72 47.90 12.94
N ALA A 92 9.42 48.57 12.02
CA ALA A 92 9.22 48.39 10.57
C ALA A 92 9.59 46.98 10.11
N ASP A 93 10.71 46.44 10.59
CA ASP A 93 11.17 45.08 10.28
C ASP A 93 10.21 44.03 10.85
N ALA A 94 9.71 44.24 12.08
CA ALA A 94 8.69 43.36 12.68
C ALA A 94 7.39 43.36 11.87
N GLU A 95 6.93 44.52 11.40
CA GLU A 95 5.73 44.62 10.56
C GLU A 95 5.96 44.00 9.16
N ALA A 96 7.14 44.18 8.57
CA ALA A 96 7.51 43.57 7.29
C ALA A 96 7.59 42.04 7.39
N ASN A 97 8.20 41.51 8.45
CA ASN A 97 8.26 40.07 8.71
C ASN A 97 6.85 39.49 8.90
N LYS A 98 6.00 40.17 9.67
CA LYS A 98 4.60 39.76 9.84
C LYS A 98 3.84 39.74 8.51
N ALA A 99 4.03 40.75 7.66
CA ALA A 99 3.41 40.79 6.34
C ALA A 99 3.90 39.66 5.42
N ASP A 100 5.18 39.29 5.49
CA ASP A 100 5.73 38.17 4.71
C ASP A 100 5.25 36.81 5.23
N GLU A 101 5.16 36.62 6.56
CA GLU A 101 4.56 35.44 7.17
C GLU A 101 3.09 35.28 6.78
N GLU A 102 2.31 36.36 6.82
CA GLU A 102 0.90 36.39 6.38
C GLU A 102 0.79 36.04 4.90
N ARG A 103 1.60 36.67 4.04
CA ARG A 103 1.62 36.39 2.60
C ARG A 103 1.97 34.94 2.31
N THR A 104 2.98 34.40 3.00
CA THR A 104 3.42 33.01 2.87
C THR A 104 2.33 32.04 3.29
N TYR A 105 1.65 32.33 4.40
CA TYR A 105 0.50 31.55 4.85
C TYR A 105 -0.63 31.53 3.81
N PHE A 106 -1.10 32.69 3.35
CA PHE A 106 -2.20 32.75 2.39
C PHE A 106 -1.84 32.14 1.04
N LYS A 107 -0.59 32.30 0.58
CA LYS A 107 -0.09 31.63 -0.62
C LYS A 107 -0.17 30.11 -0.49
N LYS A 108 0.20 29.57 0.67
CA LYS A 108 0.12 28.13 0.96
C LYS A 108 -1.34 27.64 0.91
N VAL A 109 -2.24 28.33 1.60
CA VAL A 109 -3.68 28.00 1.62
C VAL A 109 -4.27 28.03 0.20
N TRP A 110 -3.97 29.08 -0.56
CA TRP A 110 -4.39 29.20 -1.96
C TRP A 110 -3.89 28.04 -2.81
N ALA A 111 -2.60 27.68 -2.68
CA ALA A 111 -2.04 26.55 -3.43
C ALA A 111 -2.74 25.23 -3.07
N GLN A 112 -3.02 24.99 -1.78
CA GLN A 112 -3.76 23.79 -1.34
C GLN A 112 -5.20 23.76 -1.88
N LEU A 113 -5.85 24.91 -2.02
CA LEU A 113 -7.18 25.03 -2.63
C LEU A 113 -7.16 24.76 -4.13
N VAL A 114 -6.13 25.24 -4.84
CA VAL A 114 -5.92 24.94 -6.27
C VAL A 114 -5.69 23.45 -6.50
N ASP A 115 -5.04 22.73 -5.57
CA ASP A 115 -4.82 21.28 -5.68
C ASP A 115 -6.10 20.43 -5.60
N VAL A 116 -7.22 21.03 -5.18
CA VAL A 116 -8.51 20.34 -4.94
C VAL A 116 -9.69 21.03 -5.62
N HIS A 117 -9.40 21.96 -6.54
CA HIS A 117 -10.35 22.74 -7.30
C HIS A 117 -9.86 22.93 -8.74
N ALA A 118 -10.77 22.91 -9.70
CA ALA A 118 -10.48 23.31 -11.06
C ALA A 118 -11.57 24.24 -11.58
N TRP A 119 -11.19 25.30 -12.30
CA TRP A 119 -12.15 26.20 -12.94
C TRP A 119 -12.97 25.52 -14.06
N GLY A 120 -12.41 24.48 -14.68
CA GLY A 120 -13.10 23.63 -15.65
C GLY A 120 -13.98 22.55 -15.02
N ASN A 121 -14.26 21.51 -15.81
CA ASN A 121 -14.93 20.28 -15.39
C ASN A 121 -13.96 19.16 -15.01
N GLU A 122 -12.65 19.41 -15.05
CA GLU A 122 -11.64 18.41 -14.77
C GLU A 122 -11.61 18.02 -13.28
N ILE A 123 -11.59 16.72 -13.04
CA ILE A 123 -11.36 16.11 -11.73
C ILE A 123 -9.88 15.73 -11.65
N SER A 124 -8.99 16.73 -11.69
CA SER A 124 -7.55 16.50 -11.58
C SER A 124 -7.13 16.48 -10.09
N GLY A 125 -6.15 15.65 -9.73
CA GLY A 125 -5.56 15.64 -8.38
C GLY A 125 -6.23 14.77 -7.30
N MET A 126 -7.30 14.02 -7.62
CA MET A 126 -7.99 13.10 -6.70
C MET A 126 -7.47 11.66 -6.81
N ALA A 127 -6.35 11.36 -6.15
CA ALA A 127 -5.76 10.02 -6.15
C ALA A 127 -6.61 8.98 -5.39
N SER A 128 -7.26 9.41 -4.29
CA SER A 128 -8.23 8.63 -3.52
C SER A 128 -9.09 9.57 -2.67
N GLY A 129 -10.26 9.12 -2.20
CA GLY A 129 -11.12 9.90 -1.30
C GLY A 129 -10.46 10.20 0.05
N THR A 130 -9.67 9.27 0.59
CA THR A 130 -8.85 9.48 1.79
C THR A 130 -7.78 10.56 1.56
N ALA A 131 -7.04 10.47 0.45
CA ALA A 131 -6.02 11.47 0.12
C ALA A 131 -6.65 12.86 -0.12
N TYR A 132 -7.81 12.91 -0.77
CA TYR A 132 -8.58 14.13 -0.95
C TYR A 132 -9.02 14.72 0.41
N TYR A 133 -9.60 13.92 1.30
CA TYR A 133 -10.01 14.38 2.64
C TYR A 133 -8.84 14.98 3.43
N GLU A 134 -7.69 14.31 3.47
CA GLU A 134 -6.52 14.82 4.18
C GLU A 134 -5.98 16.12 3.57
N LYS A 135 -6.00 16.27 2.24
CA LYS A 135 -5.67 17.54 1.57
C LYS A 135 -6.62 18.66 2.02
N ILE A 136 -7.93 18.43 2.02
CA ILE A 136 -8.91 19.44 2.46
C ILE A 136 -8.71 19.80 3.94
N LYS A 137 -8.53 18.80 4.80
CA LYS A 137 -8.34 19.00 6.23
C LYS A 137 -7.08 19.83 6.52
N ALA A 138 -6.01 19.64 5.75
CA ALA A 138 -4.76 20.40 5.87
C ALA A 138 -4.87 21.89 5.49
N ILE A 139 -5.96 22.32 4.85
CA ILE A 139 -6.24 23.74 4.56
C ILE A 139 -6.56 24.51 5.84
N ASN A 140 -7.18 23.84 6.83
CA ASN A 140 -7.63 24.44 8.09
C ASN A 140 -8.45 25.73 7.88
N LEU A 141 -9.66 25.59 7.33
CA LEU A 141 -10.51 26.73 6.95
C LEU A 141 -10.85 27.66 8.12
N GLU A 142 -10.89 27.15 9.36
CA GLU A 142 -11.12 27.99 10.53
C GLU A 142 -9.93 28.92 10.79
N GLU A 143 -8.70 28.40 10.74
CA GLU A 143 -7.50 29.23 10.85
C GLU A 143 -7.40 30.25 9.71
N PHE A 144 -7.76 29.84 8.48
CA PHE A 144 -7.80 30.76 7.34
C PHE A 144 -8.77 31.93 7.60
N LYS A 145 -9.99 31.64 8.06
CA LYS A 145 -10.99 32.68 8.40
C LYS A 145 -10.49 33.61 9.51
N GLN A 146 -9.92 33.05 10.59
CA GLN A 146 -9.36 33.83 11.71
C GLN A 146 -8.24 34.77 11.26
N ARG A 147 -7.25 34.25 10.52
CA ARG A 147 -6.13 35.06 10.01
C ARG A 147 -6.58 36.10 9.00
N LYS A 148 -7.59 35.79 8.20
CA LYS A 148 -8.16 36.75 7.25
C LYS A 148 -8.90 37.89 7.95
N LEU A 149 -9.66 37.61 9.02
CA LEU A 149 -10.26 38.65 9.86
C LEU A 149 -9.17 39.55 10.48
N ALA A 150 -8.04 38.96 10.89
CA ALA A 150 -6.89 39.69 11.45
C ALA A 150 -6.17 40.62 10.45
N LEU A 151 -6.48 40.52 9.15
CA LEU A 151 -5.99 41.52 8.17
C LEU A 151 -6.57 42.91 8.43
N ASN A 152 -7.72 43.02 9.09
CA ASN A 152 -8.38 44.29 9.45
C ASN A 152 -8.48 45.28 8.26
N GLY A 153 -8.85 44.77 7.08
CA GLY A 153 -8.98 45.56 5.85
C GLY A 153 -7.70 45.68 5.00
N ARG A 154 -6.54 45.18 5.46
CA ARG A 154 -5.35 45.03 4.60
C ARG A 154 -5.63 44.05 3.46
N LYS A 155 -5.23 44.40 2.24
CA LYS A 155 -5.42 43.55 1.05
C LYS A 155 -4.39 42.43 1.00
N SER A 156 -4.82 41.22 0.66
CA SER A 156 -3.97 40.08 0.36
C SER A 156 -4.51 39.36 -0.86
N SER A 157 -3.81 39.43 -2.00
CA SER A 157 -4.29 38.83 -3.26
C SER A 157 -4.54 37.33 -3.13
N TYR A 158 -3.69 36.61 -2.39
CA TYR A 158 -3.87 35.17 -2.18
C TYR A 158 -5.06 34.85 -1.27
N ALA A 159 -5.36 35.71 -0.27
CA ALA A 159 -6.55 35.53 0.53
C ALA A 159 -7.82 35.77 -0.31
N ASP A 160 -7.80 36.79 -1.18
CA ASP A 160 -8.90 37.11 -2.08
C ASP A 160 -9.10 36.01 -3.15
N ASP A 161 -8.02 35.42 -3.66
CA ASP A 161 -8.09 34.31 -4.62
C ASP A 161 -8.56 33.00 -3.97
N ALA A 162 -8.13 32.72 -2.73
CA ALA A 162 -8.66 31.61 -1.95
C ALA A 162 -10.17 31.76 -1.72
N ASP A 163 -10.64 32.96 -1.38
CA ASP A 163 -12.07 33.28 -1.26
C ASP A 163 -12.86 32.99 -2.54
N LYS A 164 -12.32 33.35 -3.71
CA LYS A 164 -12.98 33.07 -5.00
C LYS A 164 -13.16 31.58 -5.22
N ILE A 165 -12.13 30.77 -4.90
CA ILE A 165 -12.21 29.32 -4.99
C ILE A 165 -13.27 28.77 -4.02
N LEU A 166 -13.28 29.24 -2.78
CA LEU A 166 -14.25 28.81 -1.76
C LEU A 166 -15.69 29.17 -2.16
N ALA A 167 -15.91 30.35 -2.72
CA ALA A 167 -17.22 30.79 -3.20
C ALA A 167 -17.72 29.97 -4.40
N ASP A 168 -16.82 29.60 -5.30
CA ASP A 168 -17.10 28.82 -6.50
C ASP A 168 -17.17 27.30 -6.24
N TYR A 169 -16.73 26.82 -5.08
CA TYR A 169 -16.57 25.38 -4.80
C TYR A 169 -17.87 24.56 -4.97
N ASN A 170 -19.01 25.15 -4.63
CA ASN A 170 -20.32 24.51 -4.85
C ASN A 170 -20.62 24.30 -6.34
N ASP A 171 -20.29 25.29 -7.17
CA ASP A 171 -20.47 25.18 -8.61
C ASP A 171 -19.42 24.27 -9.24
N PHE A 172 -18.22 24.18 -8.64
CA PHE A 172 -17.20 23.20 -8.99
C PHE A 172 -17.72 21.78 -8.85
N VAL A 173 -18.26 21.43 -7.68
CA VAL A 173 -18.82 20.08 -7.42
C VAL A 173 -19.92 19.73 -8.44
N LYS A 174 -20.73 20.71 -8.85
CA LYS A 174 -21.79 20.52 -9.86
C LYS A 174 -21.24 20.35 -11.27
N ARG A 175 -20.36 21.26 -11.73
CA ARG A 175 -19.88 21.28 -13.13
C ARG A 175 -18.91 20.13 -13.45
N SER A 176 -18.15 19.69 -12.45
CA SER A 176 -17.29 18.50 -12.57
C SER A 176 -18.07 17.20 -12.38
N ASP A 177 -19.33 17.29 -11.93
CA ASP A 177 -20.20 16.15 -11.64
C ASP A 177 -19.52 15.13 -10.70
N MET A 178 -18.83 15.66 -9.68
CA MET A 178 -18.07 14.88 -8.69
C MET A 178 -18.93 13.83 -7.99
N VAL A 179 -20.20 14.14 -7.76
CA VAL A 179 -21.13 13.18 -7.15
C VAL A 179 -21.31 11.97 -8.05
N LYS A 180 -21.47 12.14 -9.36
CA LYS A 180 -21.65 11.03 -10.28
C LYS A 180 -20.33 10.29 -10.55
N TRP A 181 -19.29 11.02 -10.97
CA TRP A 181 -18.07 10.40 -11.50
C TRP A 181 -17.13 9.88 -10.43
N VAL A 182 -17.16 10.45 -9.23
CA VAL A 182 -16.31 10.01 -8.11
C VAL A 182 -17.13 9.17 -7.13
N ILE A 183 -18.15 9.77 -6.52
CA ILE A 183 -18.87 9.14 -5.41
C ILE A 183 -19.75 7.98 -5.90
N ASP A 184 -20.62 8.18 -6.89
CA ASP A 184 -21.52 7.14 -7.38
C ASP A 184 -20.77 6.02 -8.10
N ASN A 185 -19.68 6.35 -8.80
CA ASN A 185 -18.80 5.35 -9.40
C ASN A 185 -18.17 4.44 -8.32
N MET A 186 -17.64 5.01 -7.24
CA MET A 186 -17.12 4.22 -6.11
C MET A 186 -18.21 3.36 -5.45
N ILE A 187 -19.42 3.91 -5.24
CA ILE A 187 -20.56 3.15 -4.70
C ILE A 187 -20.96 2.00 -5.63
N SER A 188 -21.00 2.26 -6.95
CA SER A 188 -21.34 1.25 -7.96
C SER A 188 -20.32 0.12 -7.96
N HIS A 189 -19.02 0.45 -7.97
CA HIS A 189 -17.96 -0.54 -7.85
C HIS A 189 -18.03 -1.32 -6.53
N ALA A 190 -18.35 -0.66 -5.41
CA ALA A 190 -18.50 -1.34 -4.12
C ALA A 190 -19.66 -2.36 -4.13
N LYS A 191 -20.76 -2.04 -4.83
CA LYS A 191 -21.91 -2.95 -4.98
C LYS A 191 -21.59 -4.16 -5.86
N SER A 192 -20.77 -3.98 -6.90
CA SER A 192 -20.31 -5.08 -7.75
C SER A 192 -19.10 -5.83 -7.18
N ALA A 193 -18.43 -5.28 -6.16
CA ALA A 193 -17.26 -5.89 -5.57
C ALA A 193 -17.64 -7.22 -4.91
N ASN A 194 -17.02 -8.28 -5.41
CA ASN A 194 -17.16 -9.61 -4.86
C ASN A 194 -16.24 -9.83 -3.66
N ILE A 195 -15.36 -8.90 -3.29
CA ILE A 195 -14.52 -9.02 -2.09
C ILE A 195 -15.02 -8.05 -1.00
N PRO A 196 -15.34 -8.54 0.21
CA PRO A 196 -15.84 -7.66 1.28
C PRO A 196 -14.84 -6.58 1.70
N ALA A 197 -13.53 -6.88 1.72
CA ALA A 197 -12.49 -5.90 2.01
C ALA A 197 -12.45 -4.77 0.96
N GLU A 198 -12.54 -5.10 -0.32
CA GLU A 198 -12.63 -4.13 -1.42
C GLU A 198 -13.89 -3.25 -1.30
N ARG A 199 -15.04 -3.88 -1.02
CA ARG A 199 -16.31 -3.16 -0.78
C ARG A 199 -16.18 -2.15 0.36
N THR A 200 -15.65 -2.57 1.50
CA THR A 200 -15.43 -1.70 2.67
C THR A 200 -14.46 -0.56 2.36
N LYS A 201 -13.38 -0.85 1.62
CA LYS A 201 -12.43 0.17 1.15
C LYS A 201 -13.13 1.20 0.26
N LEU A 202 -13.90 0.77 -0.74
CA LEU A 202 -14.59 1.66 -1.67
C LEU A 202 -15.65 2.54 -0.96
N TYR A 203 -16.43 1.99 -0.02
CA TYR A 203 -17.33 2.81 0.80
C TYR A 203 -16.58 3.80 1.69
N THR A 204 -15.43 3.40 2.25
CA THR A 204 -14.58 4.31 3.03
C THR A 204 -14.06 5.46 2.17
N GLU A 205 -13.56 5.17 0.98
CA GLU A 205 -13.07 6.19 0.03
C GLU A 205 -14.20 7.15 -0.38
N ALA A 206 -15.39 6.62 -0.74
CA ALA A 206 -16.56 7.44 -1.07
C ALA A 206 -17.00 8.32 0.11
N ARG A 207 -16.95 7.78 1.34
CA ARG A 207 -17.27 8.51 2.58
C ARG A 207 -16.29 9.66 2.79
N MET A 208 -14.99 9.40 2.69
CA MET A 208 -13.93 10.40 2.86
C MET A 208 -14.04 11.50 1.81
N GLN A 209 -14.37 11.17 0.56
CA GLN A 209 -14.66 12.15 -0.48
C GLN A 209 -15.82 13.08 -0.10
N CYS A 210 -16.94 12.51 0.38
CA CYS A 210 -18.08 13.32 0.84
C CYS A 210 -17.70 14.22 2.03
N MET A 211 -16.98 13.67 3.01
CA MET A 211 -16.53 14.44 4.18
C MET A 211 -15.61 15.59 3.77
N GLY A 212 -14.70 15.38 2.82
CA GLY A 212 -13.82 16.43 2.30
C GLY A 212 -14.60 17.56 1.64
N ILE A 213 -15.58 17.23 0.79
CA ILE A 213 -16.44 18.23 0.15
C ILE A 213 -17.21 19.03 1.23
N LEU A 214 -17.77 18.35 2.23
CA LEU A 214 -18.54 18.97 3.30
C LEU A 214 -17.69 19.81 4.28
N LEU A 215 -16.36 19.65 4.30
CA LEU A 215 -15.50 20.58 5.04
C LEU A 215 -15.47 21.97 4.37
N ILE A 216 -15.55 22.06 3.04
CA ILE A 216 -15.58 23.34 2.32
C ILE A 216 -17.01 23.87 2.19
N ILE A 217 -17.95 23.02 1.76
CA ILE A 217 -19.35 23.38 1.52
C ILE A 217 -20.28 22.58 2.44
N PRO A 218 -20.36 22.94 3.74
CA PRO A 218 -21.02 22.13 4.76
C PRO A 218 -22.50 21.94 4.53
N ASP A 219 -23.16 22.76 3.69
CA ASP A 219 -24.60 22.71 3.43
C ASP A 219 -24.98 22.11 2.07
N HIS A 220 -24.05 21.44 1.38
CA HIS A 220 -24.35 20.80 0.10
C HIS A 220 -25.29 19.59 0.25
N ALA A 221 -26.60 19.82 0.04
CA ALA A 221 -27.68 18.87 0.31
C ALA A 221 -27.47 17.47 -0.32
N LEU A 222 -27.10 17.42 -1.61
CA LEU A 222 -26.88 16.17 -2.31
C LEU A 222 -25.70 15.36 -1.72
N VAL A 223 -24.65 16.03 -1.25
CA VAL A 223 -23.47 15.34 -0.68
C VAL A 223 -23.77 14.85 0.73
N LYS A 224 -24.55 15.61 1.53
CA LYS A 224 -25.08 15.13 2.83
C LYS A 224 -25.93 13.87 2.65
N GLN A 225 -26.79 13.86 1.64
CA GLN A 225 -27.61 12.68 1.34
C GLN A 225 -26.73 11.48 0.97
N LYS A 226 -25.77 11.66 0.05
CA LYS A 226 -24.84 10.59 -0.34
C LYS A 226 -24.02 10.07 0.83
N LEU A 227 -23.53 10.94 1.71
CA LEU A 227 -22.83 10.52 2.93
C LEU A 227 -23.71 9.65 3.83
N THR A 228 -24.99 10.00 3.97
CA THR A 228 -25.97 9.21 4.73
C THR A 228 -26.18 7.83 4.08
N ASP A 229 -26.37 7.80 2.76
CA ASP A 229 -26.54 6.55 2.00
C ASP A 229 -25.29 5.66 2.11
N ILE A 230 -24.09 6.24 2.00
CA ILE A 230 -22.81 5.52 2.14
C ILE A 230 -22.66 4.95 3.54
N ASN A 231 -22.98 5.72 4.59
CA ASN A 231 -22.89 5.22 5.96
C ASN A 231 -23.85 4.03 6.18
N LYS A 232 -25.05 4.08 5.62
CA LYS A 232 -25.99 2.95 5.64
C LYS A 232 -25.42 1.73 4.91
N LEU A 233 -24.95 1.91 3.67
CA LEU A 233 -24.36 0.83 2.86
C LEU A 233 -23.10 0.22 3.51
N SER A 234 -22.26 1.05 4.13
CA SER A 234 -21.09 0.60 4.89
C SER A 234 -21.52 -0.25 6.08
N GLY A 235 -22.52 0.20 6.84
CA GLY A 235 -23.09 -0.57 7.96
C GLY A 235 -23.69 -1.91 7.53
N GLU A 236 -24.39 -1.95 6.39
CA GLU A 236 -24.91 -3.19 5.80
C GLU A 236 -23.78 -4.13 5.37
N ALA A 237 -22.72 -3.61 4.75
CA ALA A 237 -21.54 -4.40 4.35
C ALA A 237 -20.76 -4.94 5.56
N GLU A 238 -20.60 -4.12 6.60
CA GLU A 238 -19.98 -4.52 7.86
C GLU A 238 -20.79 -5.61 8.55
N ALA A 239 -22.11 -5.46 8.66
CA ALA A 239 -22.99 -6.47 9.23
C ALA A 239 -22.95 -7.79 8.45
N ALA A 240 -22.92 -7.71 7.11
CA ALA A 240 -22.81 -8.89 6.25
C ALA A 240 -21.47 -9.63 6.42
N THR A 241 -20.39 -8.90 6.75
CA THR A 241 -19.07 -9.48 7.01
C THR A 241 -18.94 -9.99 8.45
N ALA A 242 -19.51 -9.26 9.42
CA ALA A 242 -19.43 -9.55 10.85
C ALA A 242 -19.91 -10.96 11.22
N LYS A 243 -20.90 -11.50 10.49
CA LYS A 243 -21.38 -12.88 10.70
C LYS A 243 -20.33 -13.96 10.45
N PHE A 244 -19.26 -13.63 9.73
CA PHE A 244 -18.13 -14.53 9.46
C PHE A 244 -16.95 -14.28 10.40
N ILE A 245 -16.96 -13.19 11.17
CA ILE A 245 -15.86 -12.86 12.08
C ILE A 245 -15.99 -13.70 13.35
N THR A 246 -14.98 -14.51 13.63
CA THR A 246 -14.97 -15.42 14.78
C THR A 246 -14.36 -14.81 16.04
N SER A 247 -13.58 -13.74 15.90
CA SER A 247 -12.89 -13.04 16.99
C SER A 247 -12.43 -11.65 16.54
N ASP A 248 -12.04 -10.78 17.47
CA ASP A 248 -11.38 -9.51 17.13
C ASP A 248 -10.09 -9.76 16.33
N PHE A 249 -9.37 -10.84 16.66
CA PHE A 249 -8.16 -11.24 15.94
C PHE A 249 -8.46 -11.59 14.48
N HIS A 250 -9.55 -12.32 14.21
CA HIS A 250 -10.01 -12.56 12.84
C HIS A 250 -10.25 -11.22 12.13
N LYS A 251 -10.97 -10.28 12.75
CA LYS A 251 -11.24 -8.96 12.15
C LYS A 251 -9.97 -8.20 11.79
N GLU A 252 -8.97 -8.23 12.68
CA GLU A 252 -7.66 -7.59 12.48
C GLU A 252 -6.86 -8.24 11.33
N HIS A 253 -7.07 -9.54 11.08
CA HIS A 253 -6.33 -10.33 10.09
C HIS A 253 -7.18 -10.80 8.90
N LEU A 254 -8.28 -10.10 8.61
CA LEU A 254 -9.21 -10.45 7.54
C LEU A 254 -8.50 -10.53 6.18
N ASN A 255 -8.73 -11.61 5.44
CA ASN A 255 -8.09 -11.93 4.16
C ASN A 255 -6.55 -11.98 4.24
N GLN A 256 -6.00 -12.44 5.37
CA GLN A 256 -4.57 -12.65 5.57
C GLN A 256 -4.30 -14.08 6.04
N ILE A 257 -3.09 -14.59 5.74
CA ILE A 257 -2.54 -15.77 6.40
C ILE A 257 -1.68 -15.32 7.57
N VAL A 258 -2.04 -15.75 8.77
CA VAL A 258 -1.24 -15.61 9.99
C VAL A 258 -0.41 -16.86 10.17
N TRP A 259 0.90 -16.68 10.35
CA TRP A 259 1.87 -17.76 10.54
C TRP A 259 2.12 -18.04 12.02
N SER A 260 2.24 -19.31 12.37
CA SER A 260 2.51 -19.73 13.74
C SER A 260 3.29 -21.04 13.85
N THR A 261 3.89 -21.31 15.01
CA THR A 261 4.61 -22.57 15.28
C THR A 261 3.73 -23.75 15.70
N LYS A 262 2.43 -23.51 15.84
CA LYS A 262 1.40 -24.54 16.06
C LYS A 262 0.05 -24.06 15.54
N PRO A 263 -0.92 -24.95 15.28
CA PRO A 263 -2.27 -24.54 14.90
C PRO A 263 -2.89 -23.59 15.94
N LEU A 264 -3.49 -22.49 15.47
CA LEU A 264 -4.13 -21.51 16.34
C LEU A 264 -5.49 -22.04 16.86
N VAL A 265 -5.85 -21.67 18.08
CA VAL A 265 -7.17 -21.93 18.64
C VAL A 265 -8.04 -20.72 18.36
N ILE A 266 -9.03 -20.89 17.48
CA ILE A 266 -9.91 -19.80 17.05
C ILE A 266 -10.71 -19.25 18.25
N GLY A 267 -10.74 -17.92 18.39
CA GLY A 267 -11.31 -17.23 19.55
C GLY A 267 -10.33 -17.05 20.74
N GLN A 268 -9.15 -17.68 20.70
CA GLN A 268 -8.13 -17.58 21.75
C GLN A 268 -6.76 -17.11 21.20
N GLU A 269 -6.75 -16.55 19.99
CA GLU A 269 -5.53 -16.26 19.24
C GLU A 269 -4.64 -15.23 19.95
N LYS A 270 -5.25 -14.22 20.59
CA LYS A 270 -4.51 -13.20 21.37
C LYS A 270 -3.67 -13.81 22.50
N GLY A 271 -4.15 -14.90 23.12
CA GLY A 271 -3.41 -15.66 24.13
C GLY A 271 -2.30 -16.55 23.55
N MET A 272 -2.20 -16.66 22.23
CA MET A 272 -1.23 -17.48 21.51
C MET A 272 -0.16 -16.64 20.79
N SER A 273 -0.04 -15.35 21.11
CA SER A 273 0.88 -14.41 20.47
C SER A 273 2.34 -14.88 20.47
N SER A 274 2.79 -15.61 21.48
CA SER A 274 4.15 -16.19 21.54
C SER A 274 4.44 -17.23 20.46
N PHE A 275 3.41 -17.77 19.81
CA PHE A 275 3.55 -18.73 18.71
C PHE A 275 3.39 -18.08 17.35
N ILE A 276 2.88 -16.85 17.28
CA ILE A 276 2.62 -16.12 16.03
C ILE A 276 3.88 -15.34 15.65
N LYS A 277 4.43 -15.62 14.47
CA LYS A 277 5.64 -14.96 13.97
C LYS A 277 5.81 -15.15 12.47
N THR A 278 6.65 -14.32 11.86
CA THR A 278 6.98 -14.36 10.42
C THR A 278 8.39 -14.85 10.14
N GLU A 279 9.15 -15.20 11.18
CA GLU A 279 10.53 -15.69 11.07
C GLU A 279 10.67 -17.02 11.81
N PHE A 280 11.15 -18.03 11.10
CA PHE A 280 11.25 -19.41 11.56
C PHE A 280 12.69 -19.92 11.39
N LYS A 281 13.07 -20.91 12.19
CA LYS A 281 14.38 -21.56 12.19
C LYS A 281 14.24 -23.06 11.92
N SER A 282 15.33 -23.69 11.46
CA SER A 282 15.44 -25.15 11.36
C SER A 282 14.85 -25.87 12.59
N GLY A 283 13.97 -26.84 12.33
CA GLY A 283 13.33 -27.66 13.36
C GLY A 283 12.04 -27.07 13.95
N GLU A 284 11.71 -25.82 13.65
CA GLU A 284 10.41 -25.26 14.01
C GLU A 284 9.33 -25.68 13.02
N ALA A 285 8.16 -26.03 13.55
CA ALA A 285 6.98 -26.21 12.72
C ALA A 285 6.43 -24.86 12.24
N ILE A 286 5.79 -24.86 11.08
CA ILE A 286 5.18 -23.69 10.43
C ILE A 286 3.76 -24.04 10.00
N PHE A 287 2.80 -23.34 10.58
CA PHE A 287 1.38 -23.44 10.29
C PHE A 287 0.84 -22.10 9.78
N GLY A 288 -0.09 -22.17 8.84
CA GLY A 288 -0.86 -21.02 8.37
C GLY A 288 -2.30 -21.10 8.86
N THR A 289 -2.84 -19.97 9.34
CA THR A 289 -4.28 -19.76 9.52
C THR A 289 -4.71 -18.62 8.62
N ALA A 290 -5.50 -18.91 7.59
CA ALA A 290 -6.09 -17.90 6.72
C ALA A 290 -7.49 -17.51 7.22
N TYR A 291 -7.73 -16.22 7.40
CA TYR A 291 -9.02 -15.66 7.82
C TYR A 291 -9.76 -15.07 6.63
N LEU A 292 -11.06 -15.36 6.52
CA LEU A 292 -11.88 -15.07 5.34
C LEU A 292 -13.08 -14.20 5.73
N ALA A 293 -13.41 -13.24 4.86
CA ALA A 293 -14.63 -12.44 5.00
C ALA A 293 -15.93 -13.17 4.59
N ARG A 294 -15.88 -14.49 4.45
CA ARG A 294 -16.97 -15.39 4.01
C ARG A 294 -16.68 -16.81 4.42
N SER A 295 -17.64 -17.72 4.26
CA SER A 295 -17.38 -19.14 4.40
C SER A 295 -16.39 -19.61 3.32
N LEU A 296 -15.58 -20.62 3.65
CA LEU A 296 -14.65 -21.22 2.72
C LEU A 296 -15.38 -21.81 1.52
N LYS A 297 -16.56 -22.42 1.73
CA LYS A 297 -17.46 -22.89 0.68
C LYS A 297 -17.80 -21.80 -0.33
N ASP A 298 -18.12 -20.60 0.13
CA ASP A 298 -18.41 -19.46 -0.74
C ASP A 298 -17.15 -18.91 -1.41
N ALA A 299 -15.97 -19.12 -0.81
CA ALA A 299 -14.70 -18.68 -1.36
C ALA A 299 -14.15 -19.60 -2.46
N GLN A 300 -14.38 -20.92 -2.38
CA GLN A 300 -13.81 -21.91 -3.31
C GLN A 300 -14.85 -22.84 -3.97
N GLY A 301 -16.15 -22.53 -3.88
CA GLY A 301 -17.19 -23.33 -4.53
C GLY A 301 -17.38 -24.74 -3.98
N ALA A 302 -17.28 -24.91 -2.65
CA ALA A 302 -17.39 -26.20 -1.95
C ALA A 302 -16.37 -27.28 -2.37
N GLN A 303 -15.28 -26.90 -3.03
CA GLN A 303 -14.25 -27.85 -3.47
C GLN A 303 -13.47 -28.41 -2.27
N GLU A 304 -13.10 -29.68 -2.34
CA GLU A 304 -12.25 -30.34 -1.33
C GLU A 304 -10.79 -29.86 -1.43
N LYS A 305 -10.35 -29.41 -2.61
CA LYS A 305 -8.97 -29.01 -2.88
C LYS A 305 -8.87 -27.49 -2.92
N LEU A 306 -8.14 -26.93 -1.96
CA LEU A 306 -7.73 -25.52 -1.99
C LEU A 306 -6.37 -25.43 -2.66
N HIS A 307 -6.33 -24.89 -3.87
CA HIS A 307 -5.08 -24.78 -4.63
C HIS A 307 -4.10 -23.84 -3.94
N VAL A 308 -2.81 -24.18 -4.04
CA VAL A 308 -1.75 -23.40 -3.38
C VAL A 308 -0.56 -23.20 -4.31
N VAL A 309 -0.09 -21.95 -4.37
CA VAL A 309 1.15 -21.57 -5.03
C VAL A 309 2.17 -21.21 -3.97
N ILE A 310 3.35 -21.83 -4.03
CA ILE A 310 4.42 -21.59 -3.06
C ILE A 310 5.71 -21.24 -3.81
N LYS A 311 6.36 -20.17 -3.37
CA LYS A 311 7.65 -19.71 -3.90
C LYS A 311 8.70 -19.71 -2.80
N VAL A 312 9.91 -20.11 -3.14
CA VAL A 312 11.12 -20.04 -2.32
C VAL A 312 12.10 -19.13 -3.05
N ASP A 313 12.51 -18.04 -2.41
CA ASP A 313 13.41 -17.01 -2.98
C ASP A 313 12.94 -16.47 -4.33
N ASN A 314 11.62 -16.25 -4.45
CA ASN A 314 10.89 -15.91 -5.68
C ASN A 314 10.88 -16.99 -6.78
N GLY A 315 11.65 -18.07 -6.63
CA GLY A 315 11.58 -19.28 -7.44
C GLY A 315 10.30 -20.06 -7.15
N LEU A 316 9.65 -20.57 -8.18
CA LEU A 316 8.42 -21.33 -8.03
C LEU A 316 8.72 -22.74 -7.51
N ALA A 317 8.32 -23.04 -6.27
CA ALA A 317 8.49 -24.35 -5.65
C ALA A 317 7.25 -25.24 -5.85
N VAL A 318 6.05 -24.64 -5.85
CA VAL A 318 4.76 -25.32 -6.00
C VAL A 318 3.86 -24.47 -6.92
N TRP A 319 3.33 -25.07 -7.98
CA TRP A 319 2.70 -24.36 -9.11
C TRP A 319 1.16 -24.19 -9.04
N GLY A 320 0.48 -24.75 -8.03
CA GLY A 320 -0.98 -24.59 -7.86
C GLY A 320 -1.85 -25.37 -8.87
N GLY A 321 -1.33 -26.45 -9.46
CA GLY A 321 -2.08 -27.36 -10.32
C GLY A 321 -2.69 -28.57 -9.60
N ASP A 322 -3.09 -29.59 -10.36
CA ASP A 322 -3.84 -30.79 -9.89
C ASP A 322 -3.20 -31.58 -8.74
N LEU A 323 -1.91 -31.37 -8.45
CA LEU A 323 -1.11 -32.05 -7.42
C LEU A 323 -0.67 -31.11 -6.30
N SER A 324 -1.08 -29.84 -6.33
CA SER A 324 -0.60 -28.76 -5.48
C SER A 324 -1.76 -28.04 -4.78
N TYR A 325 -2.22 -28.62 -3.69
CA TYR A 325 -3.39 -28.17 -2.94
C TYR A 325 -3.32 -28.58 -1.47
N PHE A 326 -4.11 -27.93 -0.63
CA PHE A 326 -4.49 -28.43 0.69
C PHE A 326 -5.85 -29.11 0.61
N ILE A 327 -5.97 -30.29 1.23
CA ILE A 327 -7.26 -30.94 1.39
C ILE A 327 -8.00 -30.23 2.52
N VAL A 328 -9.18 -29.72 2.19
CA VAL A 328 -10.08 -29.03 3.09
C VAL A 328 -11.13 -30.02 3.59
N PRO A 329 -11.13 -30.36 4.89
CA PRO A 329 -12.15 -31.24 5.46
C PRO A 329 -13.56 -30.66 5.28
N ALA A 330 -14.56 -31.51 5.05
CA ALA A 330 -15.94 -31.09 4.85
C ALA A 330 -16.48 -30.20 5.98
N ASN A 331 -16.10 -30.46 7.23
CA ASN A 331 -16.48 -29.65 8.40
C ASN A 331 -15.84 -28.26 8.45
N THR A 332 -14.93 -27.95 7.53
CA THR A 332 -14.26 -26.64 7.40
C THR A 332 -14.92 -25.77 6.34
N GLN A 333 -15.77 -26.33 5.48
CA GLN A 333 -16.40 -25.61 4.37
C GLN A 333 -17.28 -24.45 4.84
N ASP A 334 -18.04 -24.61 5.92
CA ASP A 334 -18.90 -23.53 6.45
C ASP A 334 -18.14 -22.53 7.34
N LYS A 335 -16.84 -22.74 7.57
CA LYS A 335 -16.00 -21.87 8.39
C LYS A 335 -15.46 -20.73 7.55
N SER A 336 -15.21 -19.61 8.21
CA SER A 336 -14.58 -18.41 7.65
C SER A 336 -13.08 -18.38 7.87
N TYR A 337 -12.46 -19.54 8.08
CA TYR A 337 -11.03 -19.68 8.23
C TYR A 337 -10.58 -21.07 7.76
N VAL A 338 -9.33 -21.18 7.35
CA VAL A 338 -8.68 -22.46 7.03
C VAL A 338 -7.32 -22.53 7.69
N GLN A 339 -7.00 -23.70 8.23
CA GLN A 339 -5.72 -23.98 8.87
C GLN A 339 -4.98 -25.09 8.12
N PHE A 340 -3.69 -24.90 7.92
CA PHE A 340 -2.85 -25.85 7.20
C PHE A 340 -1.43 -25.84 7.76
N ALA A 341 -0.73 -26.97 7.60
CA ALA A 341 0.69 -27.07 7.86
C ALA A 341 1.46 -26.74 6.59
N LEU A 342 2.49 -25.90 6.71
CA LEU A 342 3.43 -25.60 5.63
C LEU A 342 4.73 -26.39 5.80
N ILE A 343 5.26 -26.41 7.02
CA ILE A 343 6.40 -27.26 7.42
C ILE A 343 6.06 -27.84 8.81
N PRO A 344 5.34 -28.95 8.90
CA PRO A 344 5.00 -29.56 10.18
C PRO A 344 6.21 -30.27 10.84
N ASP A 345 6.15 -30.48 12.15
CA ASP A 345 7.08 -31.37 12.84
C ASP A 345 6.69 -32.86 12.65
N GLU A 346 7.63 -33.77 12.95
CA GLU A 346 7.45 -35.22 12.75
C GLU A 346 6.31 -35.79 13.62
N ALA A 347 6.11 -35.28 14.84
CA ALA A 347 5.06 -35.76 15.73
C ALA A 347 3.68 -35.36 15.20
N TRP A 348 3.52 -34.10 14.79
CA TRP A 348 2.28 -33.62 14.18
C TRP A 348 1.96 -34.37 12.89
N MET A 349 2.98 -34.58 12.05
CA MET A 349 2.81 -35.30 10.79
C MET A 349 2.31 -36.73 11.00
N LYS A 350 2.78 -37.43 12.02
CA LYS A 350 2.35 -38.81 12.29
C LYS A 350 0.83 -38.92 12.48
N ASP A 351 0.24 -37.97 13.19
CA ASP A 351 -1.20 -37.99 13.53
C ASP A 351 -2.08 -37.38 12.43
N HIS A 352 -1.50 -36.54 11.57
CA HIS A 352 -2.24 -35.79 10.53
C HIS A 352 -1.78 -36.15 9.11
N TYR A 353 -1.07 -37.26 8.94
CA TYR A 353 -0.38 -37.62 7.69
C TYR A 353 -1.32 -37.78 6.50
N ALA A 354 -2.46 -38.46 6.72
CA ALA A 354 -3.28 -38.99 5.64
C ALA A 354 -3.76 -37.92 4.63
N PRO A 355 -4.29 -36.75 5.04
CA PRO A 355 -4.67 -35.69 4.09
C PRO A 355 -3.53 -35.10 3.24
N TYR A 356 -2.28 -35.13 3.73
CA TYR A 356 -1.13 -34.54 3.02
C TYR A 356 -0.52 -35.46 1.97
N ILE A 357 -0.93 -36.73 1.92
CA ILE A 357 -0.52 -37.70 0.90
C ILE A 357 -1.69 -38.31 0.12
N ALA A 358 -2.92 -38.06 0.57
CA ALA A 358 -4.12 -38.52 -0.11
C ALA A 358 -4.25 -37.91 -1.51
N GLN A 359 -4.96 -38.62 -2.40
CA GLN A 359 -5.31 -38.13 -3.74
C GLN A 359 -4.13 -37.64 -4.60
N GLU A 360 -2.94 -38.20 -4.39
CA GLU A 360 -1.69 -37.71 -5.00
C GLU A 360 -1.40 -36.24 -4.65
N ASN A 361 -1.53 -35.83 -3.39
CA ASN A 361 -1.10 -34.50 -2.97
C ASN A 361 0.42 -34.43 -2.83
N TRP A 362 1.09 -33.67 -3.70
CA TRP A 362 2.56 -33.53 -3.73
C TRP A 362 3.07 -32.25 -3.09
N THR A 363 2.17 -31.39 -2.59
CA THR A 363 2.46 -30.03 -2.13
C THR A 363 3.65 -29.96 -1.18
N LEU A 364 3.60 -30.70 -0.07
CA LEU A 364 4.66 -30.65 0.95
C LEU A 364 5.93 -31.36 0.49
N SER A 365 5.80 -32.46 -0.25
CA SER A 365 6.97 -33.16 -0.81
C SER A 365 7.76 -32.25 -1.74
N TYR A 366 7.08 -31.51 -2.63
CA TYR A 366 7.73 -30.56 -3.54
C TYR A 366 8.31 -29.35 -2.83
N LEU A 367 7.59 -28.78 -1.85
CA LEU A 367 8.10 -27.68 -1.06
C LEU A 367 9.39 -28.07 -0.33
N MET A 368 9.36 -29.18 0.41
CA MET A 368 10.49 -29.61 1.23
C MET A 368 11.68 -30.06 0.36
N ASP A 369 11.45 -30.73 -0.77
CA ASP A 369 12.52 -31.08 -1.71
C ASP A 369 13.16 -29.83 -2.35
N ASN A 370 12.37 -28.80 -2.70
CA ASN A 370 12.90 -27.52 -3.18
C ASN A 370 13.75 -26.82 -2.11
N LEU A 371 13.26 -26.73 -0.87
CA LEU A 371 14.02 -26.15 0.24
C LEU A 371 15.33 -26.91 0.49
N ALA A 372 15.28 -28.25 0.49
CA ALA A 372 16.45 -29.09 0.66
C ALA A 372 17.52 -28.89 -0.43
N LYS A 373 17.11 -28.58 -1.66
CA LYS A 373 18.00 -28.31 -2.80
C LYS A 373 18.52 -26.88 -2.82
N ALA A 374 17.75 -25.92 -2.31
CA ALA A 374 18.11 -24.51 -2.26
C ALA A 374 19.28 -24.23 -1.29
N GLY A 375 19.52 -25.13 -0.33
CA GLY A 375 20.67 -25.11 0.58
C GLY A 375 20.26 -24.84 2.03
N ASP A 376 21.23 -24.93 2.94
CA ASP A 376 21.00 -24.71 4.37
C ASP A 376 21.29 -23.22 4.70
N VAL A 377 20.47 -22.33 4.12
CA VAL A 377 20.62 -20.87 4.22
C VAL A 377 19.30 -20.20 4.61
N HIS A 378 19.28 -18.87 4.61
CA HIS A 378 18.04 -18.12 4.82
C HIS A 378 17.21 -18.10 3.54
N HIS A 379 15.92 -18.40 3.66
CA HIS A 379 14.97 -18.43 2.54
C HIS A 379 13.77 -17.52 2.80
N ASP A 380 13.34 -16.85 1.74
CA ASP A 380 12.07 -16.13 1.67
C ASP A 380 10.98 -17.04 1.09
N ILE A 381 9.98 -17.40 1.90
CA ILE A 381 8.87 -18.25 1.46
C ILE A 381 7.62 -17.40 1.26
N THR A 382 7.01 -17.51 0.09
CA THR A 382 5.70 -16.92 -0.22
C THR A 382 4.69 -18.04 -0.42
N CYS A 383 3.53 -17.94 0.24
CA CYS A 383 2.42 -18.86 0.08
C CYS A 383 1.18 -18.08 -0.38
N GLU A 384 0.50 -18.58 -1.39
CA GLU A 384 -0.72 -18.03 -1.96
C GLU A 384 -1.80 -19.11 -2.02
N LEU A 385 -2.93 -18.88 -1.36
CA LEU A 385 -4.13 -19.68 -1.48
C LEU A 385 -4.92 -19.17 -2.68
N ASP A 386 -5.10 -20.03 -3.67
CA ASP A 386 -5.74 -19.70 -4.93
C ASP A 386 -7.24 -20.03 -4.88
N PHE A 387 -8.05 -18.97 -4.99
CA PHE A 387 -9.51 -19.05 -5.02
C PHE A 387 -10.06 -18.76 -6.43
N ALA A 388 -9.20 -18.76 -7.45
CA ALA A 388 -9.57 -18.44 -8.82
C ALA A 388 -10.80 -19.23 -9.29
N GLY A 389 -11.73 -18.51 -9.91
CA GLY A 389 -12.98 -19.08 -10.44
C GLY A 389 -14.19 -18.99 -9.52
N PHE A 390 -14.02 -18.61 -8.25
CA PHE A 390 -15.12 -18.61 -7.26
C PHE A 390 -15.37 -17.24 -6.58
N GLY A 391 -14.82 -16.17 -7.13
CA GLY A 391 -15.15 -14.79 -6.72
C GLY A 391 -14.59 -14.33 -5.37
N ALA A 392 -13.63 -15.08 -4.80
CA ALA A 392 -12.78 -14.62 -3.71
C ALA A 392 -11.39 -14.21 -4.24
N GLU A 393 -10.73 -13.29 -3.54
CA GLU A 393 -9.34 -12.89 -3.81
C GLU A 393 -8.37 -13.98 -3.34
N ASN A 394 -7.30 -14.16 -4.10
CA ASN A 394 -6.18 -14.98 -3.65
C ASN A 394 -5.57 -14.37 -2.40
N ILE A 395 -5.33 -15.19 -1.38
CA ILE A 395 -4.72 -14.73 -0.13
C ILE A 395 -3.25 -15.10 -0.16
N LYS A 396 -2.40 -14.08 -0.09
CA LYS A 396 -0.95 -14.23 -0.18
C LYS A 396 -0.26 -13.72 1.07
N SER A 397 0.72 -14.47 1.55
CA SER A 397 1.57 -14.07 2.69
C SER A 397 3.01 -14.52 2.50
N LYS A 398 3.93 -13.87 3.19
CA LYS A 398 5.37 -14.12 3.15
C LYS A 398 5.89 -14.41 4.56
N LEU A 399 6.87 -15.30 4.66
CA LEU A 399 7.65 -15.57 5.88
C LEU A 399 9.13 -15.78 5.53
N ALA A 400 9.98 -15.66 6.54
CA ALA A 400 11.41 -15.95 6.48
C ALA A 400 11.70 -17.29 7.17
N PHE A 401 12.52 -18.13 6.55
CA PHE A 401 12.92 -19.43 7.10
C PHE A 401 14.44 -19.59 7.08
N ASP A 402 15.05 -19.53 8.26
CA ASP A 402 16.47 -19.70 8.47
C ASP A 402 16.82 -21.18 8.64
N MET A 403 17.40 -21.78 7.59
CA MET A 403 17.81 -23.17 7.58
C MET A 403 19.28 -23.39 7.98
N SER A 404 19.96 -22.36 8.49
CA SER A 404 21.39 -22.45 8.89
C SER A 404 21.65 -23.45 10.03
N GLY A 405 20.62 -23.83 10.79
CA GLY A 405 20.68 -24.91 11.78
C GLY A 405 20.69 -26.32 11.19
N GLY A 406 20.62 -26.46 9.87
CA GLY A 406 20.64 -27.72 9.13
C GLY A 406 19.26 -28.20 8.70
N SER A 407 19.21 -28.98 7.61
CA SER A 407 17.97 -29.45 6.96
C SER A 407 17.74 -30.96 7.02
N ALA A 408 18.47 -31.71 7.86
CA ALA A 408 18.44 -33.17 7.87
C ALA A 408 17.04 -33.76 8.11
N ALA A 409 16.29 -33.22 9.10
CA ALA A 409 14.94 -33.68 9.39
C ALA A 409 13.96 -33.37 8.25
N LEU A 410 14.07 -32.18 7.65
CA LEU A 410 13.25 -31.76 6.50
C LEU A 410 13.53 -32.64 5.27
N LYS A 411 14.80 -32.94 4.99
CA LYS A 411 15.22 -33.87 3.92
C LYS A 411 14.66 -35.27 4.13
N LYS A 412 14.71 -35.78 5.36
CA LYS A 412 14.13 -37.08 5.72
C LYS A 412 12.62 -37.09 5.48
N MET A 413 11.91 -36.07 5.99
CA MET A 413 10.46 -35.95 5.80
C MET A 413 10.07 -35.86 4.32
N ALA A 414 10.79 -35.05 3.53
CA ALA A 414 10.58 -34.94 2.09
C ALA A 414 10.74 -36.31 1.39
N SER A 415 11.82 -37.04 1.71
CA SER A 415 12.08 -38.37 1.17
C SER A 415 10.98 -39.38 1.55
N ASP A 416 10.57 -39.41 2.82
CA ASP A 416 9.56 -40.34 3.32
C ASP A 416 8.19 -40.08 2.64
N MET A 417 7.82 -38.81 2.45
CA MET A 417 6.62 -38.41 1.72
C MET A 417 6.71 -38.79 0.23
N HIS A 418 7.83 -38.46 -0.42
CA HIS A 418 8.07 -38.80 -1.84
C HIS A 418 7.95 -40.30 -2.07
N GLN A 419 8.60 -41.12 -1.25
CA GLN A 419 8.56 -42.58 -1.34
C GLN A 419 7.16 -43.12 -1.11
N THR A 420 6.42 -42.59 -0.13
CA THR A 420 5.04 -43.00 0.14
C THR A 420 4.15 -42.70 -1.06
N LEU A 421 4.21 -41.48 -1.59
CA LEU A 421 3.43 -41.08 -2.76
C LEU A 421 3.79 -41.93 -3.98
N MET A 422 5.09 -42.16 -4.23
CA MET A 422 5.57 -43.06 -5.28
C MET A 422 5.06 -44.49 -5.15
N ALA A 423 5.00 -45.04 -3.93
CA ALA A 423 4.51 -46.39 -3.70
C ALA A 423 3.02 -46.55 -4.04
N THR A 424 2.23 -45.49 -3.85
CA THR A 424 0.79 -45.49 -4.19
C THR A 424 0.52 -45.29 -5.68
N ARG A 425 1.45 -44.67 -6.41
CA ARG A 425 1.27 -44.36 -7.82
C ARG A 425 1.32 -45.63 -8.67
N LYS A 426 0.39 -45.70 -9.62
CA LYS A 426 0.25 -46.80 -10.57
C LYS A 426 0.18 -46.24 -11.98
N LEU A 427 0.63 -47.02 -12.96
CA LEU A 427 0.27 -46.74 -14.33
C LEU A 427 -1.27 -46.80 -14.45
N PRO A 428 -1.87 -45.89 -15.24
CA PRO A 428 -3.28 -45.98 -15.61
C PRO A 428 -3.66 -47.38 -16.08
N LYS A 429 -4.86 -47.83 -15.72
CA LYS A 429 -5.40 -49.10 -16.20
C LYS A 429 -5.70 -48.99 -17.69
N ALA A 430 -5.29 -50.00 -18.46
CA ALA A 430 -5.66 -50.10 -19.87
C ALA A 430 -7.20 -50.19 -20.01
N ALA A 431 -7.78 -49.29 -20.79
CA ALA A 431 -9.18 -49.35 -21.18
C ALA A 431 -9.38 -50.16 -22.48
N MET A 432 -8.30 -50.30 -23.26
CA MET A 432 -8.22 -51.13 -24.46
C MET A 432 -6.82 -51.77 -24.51
N SER A 433 -6.72 -52.98 -25.06
CA SER A 433 -5.43 -53.57 -25.45
C SER A 433 -5.43 -53.87 -26.94
N ASN A 434 -4.46 -53.30 -27.65
CA ASN A 434 -4.26 -53.52 -29.08
C ASN A 434 -2.77 -53.39 -29.40
N PRO A 435 -2.02 -54.51 -29.42
CA PRO A 435 -0.57 -54.49 -29.58
C PRO A 435 -0.08 -53.77 -30.85
N ALA A 436 -0.85 -53.84 -31.95
CA ALA A 436 -0.48 -53.19 -33.20
C ALA A 436 -0.60 -51.66 -33.10
N ILE A 437 -1.67 -51.17 -32.48
CA ILE A 437 -1.88 -49.74 -32.21
C ILE A 437 -0.83 -49.24 -31.20
N GLU A 438 -0.60 -50.00 -30.13
CA GLU A 438 0.37 -49.69 -29.09
C GLU A 438 1.78 -49.53 -29.69
N GLN A 439 2.22 -50.46 -30.55
CA GLN A 439 3.52 -50.35 -31.21
C GLN A 439 3.63 -49.11 -32.13
N GLN A 440 2.54 -48.75 -32.83
CA GLN A 440 2.51 -47.51 -33.61
C GLN A 440 2.63 -46.28 -32.72
N MET A 441 1.88 -46.22 -31.62
CA MET A 441 1.95 -45.11 -30.65
C MET A 441 3.37 -45.00 -30.07
N LEU A 442 3.99 -46.11 -29.67
CA LEU A 442 5.36 -46.12 -29.14
C LEU A 442 6.37 -45.57 -30.15
N THR A 443 6.22 -45.97 -31.41
CA THR A 443 7.06 -45.47 -32.51
C THR A 443 6.87 -43.96 -32.72
N VAL A 444 5.62 -43.47 -32.67
CA VAL A 444 5.32 -42.04 -32.80
C VAL A 444 5.94 -41.26 -31.64
N MET A 445 5.74 -41.71 -30.39
CA MET A 445 6.26 -41.03 -29.20
C MET A 445 7.77 -40.85 -29.24
N ASN A 446 8.51 -41.93 -29.53
CA ASN A 446 9.98 -41.90 -29.59
C ASN A 446 10.53 -41.13 -30.81
N LYS A 447 9.68 -40.73 -31.75
CA LYS A 447 10.04 -39.86 -32.89
C LYS A 447 9.76 -38.38 -32.64
N LEU A 448 9.15 -38.01 -31.50
CA LEU A 448 8.87 -36.61 -31.15
C LEU A 448 10.12 -35.80 -30.79
N GLY A 449 11.30 -36.44 -30.72
CA GLY A 449 12.56 -35.78 -30.39
C GLY A 449 12.72 -35.46 -28.90
N TRP A 450 11.94 -36.10 -28.03
CA TRP A 450 12.07 -35.94 -26.60
C TRP A 450 13.22 -36.80 -26.06
N GLU A 451 13.88 -36.33 -25.01
CA GLU A 451 14.99 -37.07 -24.40
C GLU A 451 14.50 -38.35 -23.70
N GLN A 452 13.29 -38.31 -23.14
CA GLN A 452 12.65 -39.46 -22.53
C GLN A 452 12.43 -40.58 -23.55
N GLN A 453 12.90 -41.79 -23.23
CA GLN A 453 12.70 -42.97 -24.07
C GLN A 453 11.53 -43.80 -23.55
N PHE A 454 10.41 -43.76 -24.25
CA PHE A 454 9.21 -44.52 -23.89
C PHE A 454 9.42 -46.00 -24.18
N LYS A 455 9.13 -46.84 -23.19
CA LYS A 455 9.28 -48.31 -23.24
C LYS A 455 7.94 -49.04 -23.25
N LYS A 456 6.90 -48.41 -22.71
CA LYS A 456 5.56 -48.98 -22.58
C LYS A 456 4.53 -47.95 -23.00
N VAL A 457 3.43 -48.41 -23.59
CA VAL A 457 2.26 -47.59 -23.84
C VAL A 457 1.02 -48.29 -23.29
N VAL A 458 0.09 -47.52 -22.75
CA VAL A 458 -1.19 -48.03 -22.25
C VAL A 458 -2.30 -47.17 -22.82
N ILE A 459 -3.20 -47.78 -23.60
CA ILE A 459 -4.37 -47.08 -24.15
C ILE A 459 -5.38 -46.85 -23.04
N THR A 460 -5.66 -45.58 -22.74
CA THR A 460 -6.58 -45.17 -21.66
C THR A 460 -7.99 -44.91 -22.17
N SER A 461 -8.19 -44.79 -23.49
CA SER A 461 -9.52 -44.77 -24.12
C SER A 461 -10.06 -46.18 -24.36
N SER A 462 -11.34 -46.40 -24.03
CA SER A 462 -12.05 -47.65 -24.35
C SER A 462 -12.48 -47.73 -25.81
N GLU A 463 -12.60 -46.58 -26.49
CA GLU A 463 -13.03 -46.47 -27.88
C GLU A 463 -12.45 -45.23 -28.56
N TRP A 464 -12.54 -45.19 -29.89
CA TRP A 464 -12.13 -44.03 -30.68
C TRP A 464 -13.14 -42.88 -30.54
N THR A 465 -12.65 -41.69 -30.19
CA THR A 465 -13.48 -40.48 -30.20
C THR A 465 -13.42 -39.83 -31.57
N VAL A 466 -14.57 -39.68 -32.24
CA VAL A 466 -14.67 -39.05 -33.56
C VAL A 466 -14.86 -37.54 -33.41
N VAL A 467 -13.97 -36.77 -34.00
CA VAL A 467 -14.05 -35.31 -34.04
C VAL A 467 -14.66 -34.87 -35.35
N LYS A 468 -15.64 -33.98 -35.26
CA LYS A 468 -16.35 -33.39 -36.40
C LYS A 468 -16.09 -31.89 -36.43
N ASN A 469 -16.21 -31.30 -37.60
CA ASN A 469 -16.25 -29.85 -37.74
C ASN A 469 -17.56 -29.31 -37.15
N ASP A 470 -17.48 -28.36 -36.23
CA ASP A 470 -18.65 -27.84 -35.50
C ASP A 470 -19.69 -27.15 -36.39
N LEU A 471 -19.28 -26.62 -37.56
CA LEU A 471 -20.17 -25.91 -38.48
C LEU A 471 -20.82 -26.83 -39.51
N THR A 472 -20.05 -27.76 -40.07
CA THR A 472 -20.49 -28.60 -41.21
C THR A 472 -20.89 -30.01 -40.81
N GLY A 473 -20.53 -30.46 -39.60
CA GLY A 473 -20.71 -31.84 -39.16
C GLY A 473 -19.80 -32.86 -39.86
N ALA A 474 -18.92 -32.41 -40.77
CA ALA A 474 -17.99 -33.28 -41.47
C ALA A 474 -17.02 -33.96 -40.50
N ILE A 475 -16.81 -35.27 -40.65
CA ILE A 475 -15.83 -36.02 -39.85
C ILE A 475 -14.42 -35.58 -40.27
N LEU A 476 -13.61 -35.19 -39.29
CA LEU A 476 -12.25 -34.72 -39.51
C LEU A 476 -11.24 -35.82 -39.22
N TYR A 477 -11.32 -36.40 -38.02
CA TYR A 477 -10.41 -37.44 -37.54
C TYR A 477 -11.06 -38.20 -36.39
N ARG A 478 -10.40 -39.26 -35.95
CA ARG A 478 -10.68 -39.91 -34.67
C ARG A 478 -9.42 -39.97 -33.82
N PHE A 479 -9.56 -39.98 -32.50
CA PHE A 479 -8.40 -40.08 -31.60
C PHE A 479 -8.59 -41.07 -30.45
N LEU A 480 -7.48 -41.52 -29.88
CA LEU A 480 -7.36 -42.30 -28.64
C LEU A 480 -6.45 -41.56 -27.67
N GLY A 481 -6.80 -41.60 -26.39
CA GLY A 481 -5.91 -41.28 -25.28
C GLY A 481 -5.06 -42.49 -24.90
N ALA A 482 -3.80 -42.24 -24.58
CA ALA A 482 -2.88 -43.24 -24.06
C ALA A 482 -1.83 -42.59 -23.15
N VAL A 483 -1.13 -43.40 -22.37
CA VAL A 483 0.06 -42.97 -21.63
C VAL A 483 1.29 -43.70 -22.13
N GLY A 484 2.38 -42.97 -22.38
CA GLY A 484 3.70 -43.52 -22.64
C GLY A 484 4.52 -43.50 -21.37
N ALA A 485 5.14 -44.62 -21.00
CA ALA A 485 5.98 -44.72 -19.79
C ALA A 485 7.40 -45.15 -20.14
N GLY A 486 8.39 -44.51 -19.52
CA GLY A 486 9.80 -44.81 -19.71
C GLY A 486 10.74 -44.05 -18.77
N PRO A 487 12.02 -44.43 -18.70
CA PRO A 487 13.03 -43.68 -17.99
C PRO A 487 13.32 -42.34 -18.70
N ASP A 488 13.61 -41.32 -17.90
CA ASP A 488 14.20 -40.07 -18.34
C ASP A 488 15.74 -40.12 -18.23
N PRO A 489 16.45 -39.14 -18.82
CA PRO A 489 17.90 -39.01 -18.65
C PRO A 489 18.35 -38.81 -17.19
N ASP A 490 17.48 -38.31 -16.31
CA ASP A 490 17.75 -38.13 -14.88
C ASP A 490 17.77 -39.46 -14.09
N GLY A 491 17.49 -40.59 -14.75
CA GLY A 491 17.44 -41.93 -14.16
C GLY A 491 16.11 -42.24 -13.45
N LYS A 492 15.19 -41.29 -13.35
CA LYS A 492 13.84 -41.50 -12.84
C LYS A 492 12.93 -42.00 -13.97
N CYS A 493 11.76 -42.51 -13.59
CA CYS A 493 10.78 -43.01 -14.52
C CYS A 493 9.54 -42.13 -14.51
N TYR A 494 9.00 -41.86 -15.69
CA TYR A 494 7.81 -41.03 -15.84
C TYR A 494 6.82 -41.70 -16.79
N TYR A 495 5.54 -41.40 -16.60
CA TYR A 495 4.56 -41.57 -17.66
C TYR A 495 4.12 -40.18 -18.13
N GLN A 496 3.84 -40.11 -19.42
CA GLN A 496 3.35 -38.93 -20.09
C GLN A 496 2.01 -39.28 -20.73
N GLU A 497 1.02 -38.42 -20.53
CA GLU A 497 -0.26 -38.51 -21.22
C GLU A 497 -0.15 -38.00 -22.66
N PHE A 498 -0.76 -38.72 -23.59
CA PHE A 498 -0.80 -38.43 -25.02
C PHE A 498 -2.19 -38.65 -25.58
N THR A 499 -2.50 -37.93 -26.65
CA THR A 499 -3.55 -38.34 -27.58
C THR A 499 -2.96 -38.57 -28.97
N PHE A 500 -3.52 -39.56 -29.66
CA PHE A 500 -3.10 -39.94 -31.00
C PHE A 500 -4.29 -40.01 -31.93
N LYS A 501 -4.12 -39.57 -33.18
CA LYS A 501 -5.21 -39.46 -34.15
C LYS A 501 -5.00 -40.29 -35.41
N GLN A 502 -6.11 -40.54 -36.10
CA GLN A 502 -6.18 -41.03 -37.48
C GLN A 502 -7.11 -40.11 -38.25
N ASP A 503 -6.61 -39.49 -39.32
CA ASP A 503 -7.39 -38.57 -40.14
C ASP A 503 -8.44 -39.34 -40.97
N TYR A 504 -9.59 -38.72 -41.23
CA TYR A 504 -10.68 -39.32 -41.99
C TYR A 504 -10.38 -39.27 -43.49
N THR A 505 -10.52 -40.41 -44.17
CA THR A 505 -10.18 -40.54 -45.61
C THR A 505 -11.41 -40.66 -46.52
N GLY A 506 -12.61 -40.49 -45.96
CA GLY A 506 -13.88 -40.61 -46.70
C GLY A 506 -14.50 -42.00 -46.62
N ALA A 507 -15.77 -42.12 -47.04
CA ALA A 507 -16.52 -43.37 -47.11
C ALA A 507 -16.48 -44.24 -45.82
N GLY A 508 -16.51 -43.59 -44.64
CA GLY A 508 -16.47 -44.28 -43.35
C GLY A 508 -15.09 -44.83 -42.95
N LYS A 509 -14.01 -44.47 -43.68
CA LYS A 509 -12.65 -44.96 -43.45
C LYS A 509 -11.75 -43.90 -42.80
N PHE A 510 -10.77 -44.37 -42.06
CA PHE A 510 -9.72 -43.56 -41.44
C PHE A 510 -8.35 -44.06 -41.90
N GLU A 511 -7.32 -43.22 -41.81
CA GLU A 511 -5.95 -43.63 -42.06
C GLU A 511 -5.57 -44.85 -41.20
N SER A 512 -4.79 -45.79 -41.75
CA SER A 512 -4.30 -46.95 -41.01
C SER A 512 -3.14 -46.62 -40.07
N THR A 513 -2.45 -45.50 -40.32
CA THR A 513 -1.32 -45.01 -39.54
C THR A 513 -1.77 -44.05 -38.46
N ILE A 514 -1.25 -44.24 -37.25
CA ILE A 514 -1.47 -43.32 -36.14
C ILE A 514 -0.50 -42.15 -36.21
N ARG A 515 -1.02 -40.95 -35.88
CA ARG A 515 -0.24 -39.71 -35.77
C ARG A 515 -0.35 -39.13 -34.37
N PHE A 516 0.66 -38.38 -33.96
CA PHE A 516 0.59 -37.57 -32.75
C PHE A 516 -0.53 -36.52 -32.89
N ASN A 517 -1.26 -36.26 -31.81
CA ASN A 517 -2.30 -35.23 -31.76
C ASN A 517 -2.00 -34.20 -30.66
N SER A 518 -1.87 -34.63 -29.41
CA SER A 518 -1.50 -33.76 -28.29
C SER A 518 -0.80 -34.52 -27.16
N TYR A 519 -0.25 -33.79 -26.20
CA TYR A 519 0.27 -34.34 -24.93
C TYR A 519 -0.41 -33.66 -23.74
N GLY A 520 -0.41 -34.33 -22.59
CA GLY A 520 -1.00 -33.88 -21.32
C GLY A 520 0.02 -33.85 -20.18
N GLY A 521 -0.36 -34.32 -18.99
CA GLY A 521 0.51 -34.31 -17.82
C GLY A 521 1.65 -35.33 -17.87
N LYS A 522 2.82 -34.95 -17.33
CA LYS A 522 3.95 -35.85 -17.02
C LYS A 522 3.94 -36.17 -15.54
N ARG A 523 4.04 -37.44 -15.15
CA ARG A 523 4.06 -37.86 -13.74
C ARG A 523 5.18 -38.87 -13.48
N GLU A 524 5.97 -38.61 -12.43
CA GLU A 524 6.99 -39.56 -11.94
C GLU A 524 6.31 -40.85 -11.49
N LEU A 525 6.91 -42.01 -11.69
CA LEU A 525 6.49 -43.31 -11.12
C LEU A 525 7.71 -44.15 -10.76
N GLY A 526 7.51 -45.16 -9.91
CA GLY A 526 8.52 -46.18 -9.69
C GLY A 526 8.87 -46.93 -10.98
N CYS A 527 10.16 -47.04 -11.31
CA CYS A 527 10.62 -47.75 -12.50
C CYS A 527 10.19 -49.23 -12.52
N ASP A 528 9.94 -49.83 -11.36
CA ASP A 528 9.40 -51.17 -11.20
C ASP A 528 8.00 -51.34 -11.81
N LYS A 529 7.25 -50.24 -12.01
CA LYS A 529 5.90 -50.27 -12.60
C LYS A 529 5.89 -50.26 -14.13
N ILE A 530 7.04 -50.06 -14.79
CA ILE A 530 7.15 -50.01 -16.27
C ILE A 530 7.28 -51.41 -16.89
N LYS A 531 7.40 -52.45 -16.06
CA LYS A 531 7.56 -53.85 -16.50
C LYS A 531 6.43 -54.35 -17.38
#